data_AF-A0A833DZU5-F1
#
_entry.id   AF-A0A833DZU5-F1
#
_cell.length_a   1.000
_cell.length_b   1.000
_cell.length_c   1.000
_cell.angle_alpha   90.00
_cell.angle_beta   90.00
_cell.angle_gamma   90.00
#
_symmetry.space_group_name_H-M   'P 1'
#
loop_
_entity.id
_entity.type
_entity.pdbx_description
1 polymer ?
#
loop_
_entity_poly.entity_id
_entity_poly.type
_entity_poly.pdbx_seq_one_letter_code
_entity_poly.pdbx_strand_id
1 'polypeptide(L)'
;MDCPFKPRQVWGLVDPEKTTPHHLLGEPIYRLDFDGFLVGGTYRVYSDVLAEDVSALKDLGHTVGVFAVHDSQVVGDADFILATLFANSRVFGLRPFMDILDAAEERGLPAVPLVYIVRPGGTSISSLADPYPLPPMPSVLSRYVRLARRLGGVVYVEGGSGAGEPPDLDVLRSVAGIAAGVPVVSGGGIASAVDARAVFSAGADSIVIGTLLERGEKIAVKEILALRDKL
;
A
#
# COMPACT_ATOMS: atom_id res chain seq x y z
N MET A 1 5.55 -15.19 -9.80
CA MET A 1 4.16 -14.92 -9.36
C MET A 1 3.63 -13.80 -10.24
N ASP A 2 2.36 -13.83 -10.62
CA ASP A 2 1.72 -12.66 -11.22
C ASP A 2 1.52 -11.58 -10.15
N CYS A 3 1.70 -10.32 -10.51
CA CYS A 3 1.48 -9.20 -9.60
C CYS A 3 0.04 -9.22 -9.05
N PRO A 4 -0.18 -9.04 -7.73
CA PRO A 4 -1.52 -9.06 -7.13
C PRO A 4 -2.37 -7.84 -7.54
N PHE A 5 -1.73 -6.72 -7.85
CA PHE A 5 -2.41 -5.49 -8.24
C PHE A 5 -2.81 -5.48 -9.71
N LYS A 6 -4.08 -5.19 -9.95
CA LYS A 6 -4.73 -5.10 -11.26
C LYS A 6 -5.48 -3.77 -11.39
N PRO A 7 -5.84 -3.36 -12.62
CA PRO A 7 -6.67 -2.19 -12.83
C PRO A 7 -8.01 -2.29 -12.10
N ARG A 8 -8.46 -1.16 -11.56
CA ARG A 8 -9.74 -0.97 -10.85
C ARG A 8 -9.88 -1.86 -9.63
N GLN A 9 -8.87 -1.86 -8.75
CA GLN A 9 -8.96 -2.55 -7.46
C GLN A 9 -8.98 -1.58 -6.28
N VAL A 10 -9.66 -1.99 -5.21
CA VAL A 10 -9.69 -1.29 -3.92
C VAL A 10 -9.22 -2.25 -2.83
N TRP A 11 -8.13 -1.87 -2.17
CA TRP A 11 -7.50 -2.62 -1.11
C TRP A 11 -7.70 -1.92 0.24
N GLY A 12 -7.98 -2.70 1.29
CA GLY A 12 -7.99 -2.19 2.66
C GLY A 12 -6.58 -2.20 3.26
N LEU A 13 -6.21 -1.19 4.05
CA LEU A 13 -4.99 -1.20 4.85
C LEU A 13 -5.36 -1.36 6.32
N VAL A 14 -4.79 -2.37 6.96
CA VAL A 14 -4.89 -2.63 8.39
C VAL A 14 -3.57 -2.28 9.05
N ASP A 15 -3.62 -1.36 10.01
CA ASP A 15 -2.48 -0.97 10.84
C ASP A 15 -2.56 -1.71 12.19
N PRO A 16 -1.65 -2.67 12.45
CA PRO A 16 -1.64 -3.44 13.69
C PRO A 16 -1.46 -2.60 14.96
N GLU A 17 -1.00 -1.34 14.86
CA GLU A 17 -0.91 -0.43 15.99
C GLU A 17 -2.28 0.17 16.37
N LYS A 18 -3.31 0.01 15.53
CA LYS A 18 -4.63 0.64 15.67
C LYS A 18 -5.81 -0.32 15.68
N THR A 19 -5.58 -1.58 15.31
CA THR A 19 -6.62 -2.62 15.28
C THR A 19 -6.27 -3.78 16.22
N THR A 20 -7.20 -4.72 16.35
CA THR A 20 -6.94 -6.03 16.95
C THR A 20 -7.64 -7.12 16.13
N PRO A 21 -7.20 -8.38 16.21
CA PRO A 21 -7.88 -9.50 15.54
C PRO A 21 -9.37 -9.60 15.90
N HIS A 22 -9.72 -9.40 17.17
CA HIS A 22 -11.10 -9.39 17.62
C HIS A 22 -11.92 -8.27 16.96
N HIS A 23 -11.34 -7.08 16.79
CA HIS A 23 -11.99 -5.97 16.11
C HIS A 23 -12.21 -6.27 14.62
N LEU A 24 -11.20 -6.82 13.94
CA LEU A 24 -11.29 -7.23 12.53
C LEU A 24 -12.43 -8.23 12.31
N LEU A 25 -12.50 -9.26 13.16
CA LEU A 25 -13.54 -10.28 13.11
C LEU A 25 -14.92 -9.75 13.54
N GLY A 26 -14.98 -8.77 14.44
CA GLY A 26 -16.23 -8.21 14.93
C GLY A 26 -16.88 -7.21 13.98
N GLU A 27 -16.09 -6.40 13.28
CA GLU A 27 -16.60 -5.27 12.52
C GLU A 27 -17.05 -5.66 11.10
N PRO A 28 -18.30 -5.31 10.70
CA PRO A 28 -18.80 -5.61 9.37
C PRO A 28 -18.06 -4.91 8.22
N ILE A 29 -17.27 -3.88 8.49
CA ILE A 29 -16.53 -3.13 7.47
C ILE A 29 -15.44 -3.99 6.82
N TYR A 30 -14.81 -4.90 7.58
CA TYR A 30 -13.80 -5.82 7.08
C TYR A 30 -14.40 -7.00 6.32
N ARG A 31 -15.73 -7.13 6.25
CA ARG A 31 -16.43 -8.15 5.42
C ARG A 31 -16.94 -7.58 4.09
N LEU A 32 -16.61 -6.33 3.80
CA LEU A 32 -16.95 -5.73 2.51
C LEU A 32 -16.10 -6.35 1.40
N ASP A 33 -16.56 -6.17 0.16
CA ASP A 33 -15.99 -6.78 -1.04
C ASP A 33 -14.71 -6.05 -1.51
N PHE A 34 -13.67 -6.08 -0.68
CA PHE A 34 -12.34 -5.61 -1.06
C PHE A 34 -11.65 -6.60 -1.99
N ASP A 35 -10.76 -6.11 -2.85
CA ASP A 35 -9.89 -6.96 -3.69
C ASP A 35 -8.82 -7.69 -2.86
N GLY A 36 -8.60 -7.23 -1.64
CA GLY A 36 -7.73 -7.82 -0.65
C GLY A 36 -7.39 -6.80 0.44
N PHE A 37 -6.60 -7.25 1.41
CA PHE A 37 -6.10 -6.41 2.48
C PHE A 37 -4.58 -6.39 2.49
N LEU A 38 -4.03 -5.22 2.81
CA LEU A 38 -2.64 -5.05 3.17
C LEU A 38 -2.56 -4.90 4.70
N VAL A 39 -1.62 -5.59 5.33
CA VAL A 39 -1.34 -5.43 6.76
C VAL A 39 0.03 -4.79 6.91
N GLY A 40 0.10 -3.64 7.59
CA GLY A 40 1.37 -2.96 7.82
C GLY A 40 1.23 -1.65 8.57
N GLY A 41 2.25 -1.36 9.38
CA GLY A 41 2.40 -0.14 10.17
C GLY A 41 3.83 0.39 10.11
N THR A 42 4.07 1.55 10.70
CA THR A 42 5.33 2.31 10.50
C THR A 42 6.45 1.99 11.47
N TYR A 43 6.18 1.78 12.77
CA TYR A 43 7.24 1.95 13.76
C TYR A 43 7.59 0.68 14.54
N ARG A 44 6.62 -0.11 15.01
CA ARG A 44 6.90 -1.15 16.02
C ARG A 44 5.87 -2.28 16.04
N VAL A 45 5.56 -2.85 14.88
CA VAL A 45 4.70 -4.04 14.89
C VAL A 45 5.53 -5.25 15.32
N TYR A 46 5.18 -5.83 16.47
CA TYR A 46 5.68 -7.14 16.88
C TYR A 46 5.21 -8.17 15.85
N SER A 47 6.12 -9.05 15.42
CA SER A 47 5.86 -10.12 14.45
C SER A 47 4.56 -10.87 14.73
N ASP A 48 4.26 -11.07 16.01
CA ASP A 48 3.13 -11.89 16.44
C ASP A 48 1.80 -11.18 16.22
N VAL A 49 1.72 -9.87 16.53
CA VAL A 49 0.50 -9.07 16.31
C VAL A 49 0.18 -8.97 14.82
N LEU A 50 1.22 -8.77 13.98
CA LEU A 50 1.04 -8.73 12.53
C LEU A 50 0.49 -10.07 12.02
N ALA A 51 1.06 -11.19 12.49
CA ALA A 51 0.63 -12.52 12.10
C ALA A 51 -0.82 -12.83 12.54
N GLU A 52 -1.23 -12.35 13.71
CA GLU A 52 -2.61 -12.49 14.18
C GLU A 52 -3.61 -11.71 13.31
N ASP A 53 -3.27 -10.48 12.91
CA ASP A 53 -4.11 -9.68 11.99
C ASP A 53 -4.20 -10.32 10.60
N VAL A 54 -3.09 -10.87 10.09
CA VAL A 54 -3.07 -11.64 8.85
C VAL A 54 -4.03 -12.83 8.97
N SER A 55 -3.89 -13.65 10.02
CA SER A 55 -4.76 -14.81 10.25
C SER A 55 -6.24 -14.40 10.34
N ALA A 56 -6.57 -13.32 11.04
CA ALA A 56 -7.94 -12.85 11.17
C ALA A 56 -8.56 -12.43 9.82
N LEU A 57 -7.80 -11.77 8.95
CA LEU A 57 -8.26 -11.40 7.61
C LEU A 57 -8.38 -12.62 6.69
N LYS A 58 -7.48 -13.61 6.83
CA LYS A 58 -7.58 -14.90 6.13
C LYS A 58 -8.81 -15.69 6.55
N ASP A 59 -9.15 -15.70 7.83
CA ASP A 59 -10.37 -16.32 8.37
C ASP A 59 -11.66 -15.67 7.82
N LEU A 60 -11.59 -14.37 7.49
CA LEU A 60 -12.67 -13.66 6.80
C LEU A 60 -12.74 -13.99 5.29
N GLY A 61 -11.78 -14.74 4.76
CA GLY A 61 -11.73 -15.19 3.36
C GLY A 61 -11.00 -14.23 2.42
N HIS A 62 -10.23 -13.27 2.93
CA HIS A 62 -9.54 -12.28 2.10
C HIS A 62 -8.19 -12.79 1.58
N THR A 63 -7.77 -12.24 0.43
CA THR A 63 -6.37 -12.21 0.05
C THR A 63 -5.64 -11.18 0.91
N VAL A 64 -4.52 -11.57 1.51
CA VAL A 64 -3.78 -10.72 2.45
C VAL A 64 -2.33 -10.58 2.02
N GLY A 65 -1.89 -9.34 1.80
CA GLY A 65 -0.49 -8.98 1.60
C GLY A 65 0.09 -8.32 2.84
N VAL A 66 1.38 -8.50 3.11
CA VAL A 66 2.07 -7.75 4.16
C VAL A 66 2.86 -6.60 3.55
N PHE A 67 2.61 -5.39 4.04
CA PHE A 67 3.36 -4.19 3.68
C PHE A 67 4.62 -4.11 4.56
N ALA A 68 5.71 -4.73 4.13
CA ALA A 68 6.94 -4.84 4.91
C ALA A 68 7.90 -3.67 4.62
N VAL A 69 8.32 -2.97 5.68
CA VAL A 69 9.41 -1.98 5.68
C VAL A 69 10.68 -2.51 6.35
N HIS A 70 10.59 -3.64 7.06
CA HIS A 70 11.68 -4.36 7.70
C HIS A 70 11.45 -5.89 7.62
N ASP A 71 12.51 -6.69 7.64
CA ASP A 71 12.47 -8.16 7.51
C ASP A 71 11.68 -8.83 8.65
N SER A 72 11.69 -8.25 9.85
CA SER A 72 10.91 -8.70 11.00
C SER A 72 9.40 -8.67 10.79
N GLN A 73 8.91 -7.96 9.77
CA GLN A 73 7.48 -7.93 9.39
C GLN A 73 7.13 -9.05 8.41
N VAL A 74 8.10 -9.79 7.88
CA VAL A 74 7.85 -10.95 7.04
C VAL A 74 7.40 -12.10 7.92
N VAL A 75 6.09 -12.20 8.13
CA VAL A 75 5.48 -13.14 9.08
C VAL A 75 4.19 -13.73 8.52
N GLY A 76 3.71 -14.77 9.20
CA GLY A 76 2.40 -15.35 8.95
C GLY A 76 2.31 -16.14 7.64
N ASP A 77 1.08 -16.43 7.25
CA ASP A 77 0.66 -17.15 6.05
C ASP A 77 0.10 -16.19 4.97
N ALA A 78 0.64 -14.97 4.92
CA ALA A 78 0.26 -13.97 3.94
C ALA A 78 0.42 -14.52 2.51
N ASP A 79 -0.47 -14.10 1.61
CA ASP A 79 -0.44 -14.53 0.21
C ASP A 79 0.75 -13.93 -0.54
N PHE A 80 1.24 -12.77 -0.10
CA PHE A 80 2.46 -12.14 -0.60
C PHE A 80 3.04 -11.11 0.37
N ILE A 81 4.30 -10.77 0.16
CA ILE A 81 5.03 -9.71 0.85
C ILE A 81 5.28 -8.56 -0.11
N LEU A 82 4.87 -7.34 0.23
CA LEU A 82 5.33 -6.14 -0.46
C LEU A 82 6.68 -5.73 0.12
N ALA A 83 7.74 -5.99 -0.64
CA ALA A 83 9.10 -5.65 -0.26
C ALA A 83 9.36 -4.18 -0.60
N THR A 84 9.33 -3.32 0.42
CA THR A 84 9.40 -1.87 0.23
C THR A 84 10.80 -1.39 -0.12
N LEU A 85 10.92 -0.72 -1.26
CA LEU A 85 12.07 0.09 -1.65
C LEU A 85 11.65 1.56 -1.74
N PHE A 86 12.01 2.35 -0.73
CA PHE A 86 11.71 3.78 -0.73
C PHE A 86 12.51 4.51 -1.81
N ALA A 87 11.80 5.02 -2.82
CA ALA A 87 12.38 5.63 -4.01
C ALA A 87 13.08 6.96 -3.72
N ASN A 88 12.51 7.75 -2.80
CA ASN A 88 12.94 9.10 -2.46
C ASN A 88 13.32 9.25 -0.99
N SER A 89 13.75 8.20 -0.29
CA SER A 89 14.17 8.29 1.12
C SER A 89 15.62 8.72 1.30
N ARG A 90 15.91 9.45 2.39
CA ARG A 90 17.29 9.73 2.85
C ARG A 90 17.89 8.65 3.74
N VAL A 91 17.05 7.79 4.32
CA VAL A 91 17.44 6.87 5.39
C VAL A 91 17.25 5.40 5.01
N PHE A 92 16.22 5.09 4.19
CA PHE A 92 15.99 3.76 3.64
C PHE A 92 16.58 3.65 2.24
N GLY A 93 17.08 2.46 1.93
CA GLY A 93 17.72 2.18 0.64
C GLY A 93 17.73 0.68 0.35
N LEU A 94 18.75 0.25 -0.39
CA LEU A 94 18.80 -1.11 -0.92
C LEU A 94 18.89 -2.21 0.16
N ARG A 95 19.56 -1.95 1.29
CA ARG A 95 19.82 -2.97 2.32
C ARG A 95 18.53 -3.50 2.98
N PRO A 96 17.67 -2.65 3.59
CA PRO A 96 16.39 -3.14 4.14
C PRO A 96 15.51 -3.85 3.10
N PHE A 97 15.51 -3.36 1.86
CA PHE A 97 14.77 -4.00 0.76
C PHE A 97 15.28 -5.42 0.49
N MET A 98 16.59 -5.64 0.43
CA MET A 98 17.18 -6.99 0.27
C MET A 98 16.87 -7.87 1.47
N ASP A 99 16.98 -7.34 2.70
CA ASP A 99 16.70 -8.12 3.91
C ASP A 99 15.24 -8.62 3.93
N ILE A 100 14.28 -7.83 3.43
CA ILE A 100 12.88 -8.27 3.27
C ILE A 100 12.74 -9.37 2.20
N LEU A 101 13.44 -9.24 1.07
CA LEU A 101 13.41 -10.25 0.01
C LEU A 101 13.97 -11.58 0.49
N ASP A 102 15.14 -11.55 1.15
CA ASP A 102 15.81 -12.72 1.69
C ASP A 102 14.91 -13.39 2.74
N ALA A 103 14.32 -12.62 3.66
CA ALA A 103 13.41 -13.12 4.67
C ALA A 103 12.11 -13.74 4.10
N ALA A 104 11.64 -13.25 2.95
CA ALA A 104 10.50 -13.82 2.24
C ALA A 104 10.88 -15.12 1.52
N GLU A 105 12.05 -15.17 0.89
CA GLU A 105 12.58 -16.38 0.24
C GLU A 105 12.81 -17.51 1.27
N GLU A 106 13.44 -17.21 2.40
CA GLU A 106 13.67 -18.15 3.49
C GLU A 106 12.38 -18.77 4.04
N ARG A 107 11.27 -18.01 3.99
CA ARG A 107 9.94 -18.46 4.43
C ARG A 107 9.09 -19.06 3.30
N GLY A 108 9.59 -19.07 2.06
CA GLY A 108 8.84 -19.53 0.89
C GLY A 108 7.64 -18.65 0.54
N LEU A 109 7.64 -17.38 0.96
CA LEU A 109 6.57 -16.43 0.69
C LEU A 109 6.86 -15.64 -0.60
N PRO A 110 5.89 -15.48 -1.51
CA PRO A 110 6.08 -14.65 -2.68
C PRO A 110 6.34 -13.19 -2.31
N ALA A 111 7.43 -12.60 -2.81
CA ALA A 111 7.72 -11.18 -2.63
C ALA A 111 7.43 -10.39 -3.91
N VAL A 112 6.79 -9.23 -3.75
CA VAL A 112 6.50 -8.25 -4.79
C VAL A 112 7.30 -6.99 -4.49
N PRO A 113 8.31 -6.64 -5.31
CA PRO A 113 9.06 -5.40 -5.13
C PRO A 113 8.15 -4.17 -5.24
N LEU A 114 8.20 -3.31 -4.23
CA LEU A 114 7.39 -2.10 -4.14
C LEU A 114 8.30 -0.87 -4.21
N VAL A 115 8.28 -0.17 -5.35
CA VAL A 115 8.97 1.12 -5.47
C VAL A 115 8.08 2.21 -4.91
N TYR A 116 8.40 2.66 -3.70
CA TYR A 116 7.53 3.48 -2.87
C TYR A 116 7.92 4.95 -2.91
N ILE A 117 7.06 5.80 -3.49
CA ILE A 117 7.25 7.24 -3.62
C ILE A 117 6.44 7.91 -2.51
N VAL A 118 7.13 8.50 -1.54
CA VAL A 118 6.50 9.08 -0.35
C VAL A 118 6.43 10.60 -0.47
N ARG A 119 5.23 11.17 -0.37
CA ARG A 119 5.05 12.62 -0.23
C ARG A 119 5.68 13.10 1.08
N PRO A 120 6.61 14.07 1.07
CA PRO A 120 7.06 14.71 2.29
C PRO A 120 5.90 15.37 3.02
N GLY A 121 5.93 15.32 4.35
CA GLY A 121 4.87 15.88 5.18
C GLY A 121 5.02 15.49 6.65
N GLY A 122 3.99 15.77 7.44
CA GLY A 122 3.91 15.45 8.86
C GLY A 122 3.25 14.11 9.18
N THR A 123 3.34 13.12 8.28
CA THR A 123 2.78 11.78 8.49
C THR A 123 3.78 10.83 9.13
N SER A 124 3.32 9.71 9.69
CA SER A 124 4.21 8.71 10.31
C SER A 124 5.20 8.14 9.29
N ILE A 125 4.72 7.82 8.08
CA ILE A 125 5.57 7.25 7.03
C ILE A 125 6.58 8.25 6.48
N SER A 126 6.21 9.53 6.35
CA SER A 126 7.16 10.57 5.94
C SER A 126 8.19 10.88 7.03
N SER A 127 7.80 10.76 8.31
CA SER A 127 8.74 10.91 9.44
C SER A 127 9.75 9.75 9.49
N LEU A 128 9.28 8.54 9.22
CA LEU A 128 10.13 7.35 9.12
C LEU A 128 11.08 7.43 7.92
N ALA A 129 10.53 7.71 6.74
CA ALA A 129 11.28 7.64 5.48
C ALA A 129 12.20 8.84 5.24
N ASP A 130 12.02 9.96 5.95
CA ASP A 130 12.71 11.23 5.70
C ASP A 130 12.86 11.52 4.18
N PRO A 131 11.76 11.67 3.44
CA PRO A 131 11.81 11.70 1.99
C PRO A 131 12.40 13.03 1.49
N TYR A 132 13.20 12.94 0.42
CA TYR A 132 13.46 14.08 -0.45
C TYR A 132 12.14 14.66 -0.98
N PRO A 133 12.08 15.97 -1.24
CA PRO A 133 10.96 16.59 -1.94
C PRO A 133 10.53 15.77 -3.15
N LEU A 134 9.22 15.67 -3.39
CA LEU A 134 8.72 14.99 -4.59
C LEU A 134 9.43 15.60 -5.81
N PRO A 135 10.02 14.76 -6.68
CA PRO A 135 10.87 15.27 -7.73
C PRO A 135 10.00 16.08 -8.71
N PRO A 136 10.33 17.36 -8.98
CA PRO A 136 9.56 18.18 -9.90
C PRO A 136 9.76 17.76 -11.37
N MET A 137 10.67 16.81 -11.63
CA MET A 137 11.10 16.42 -12.96
C MET A 137 10.57 15.03 -13.33
N PRO A 138 9.80 14.90 -14.43
CA PRO A 138 9.34 13.61 -14.95
C PRO A 138 10.47 12.61 -15.22
N SER A 139 11.68 13.10 -15.51
CA SER A 139 12.86 12.25 -15.74
C SER A 139 13.26 11.41 -14.51
N VAL A 140 13.06 11.93 -13.30
CA VAL A 140 13.35 11.20 -12.04
C VAL A 140 12.27 10.16 -11.78
N LEU A 141 10.99 10.54 -11.90
CA LEU A 141 9.87 9.59 -11.79
C LEU A 141 10.02 8.43 -12.78
N SER A 142 10.48 8.72 -14.00
CA SER A 142 10.76 7.70 -15.00
C SER A 142 11.85 6.71 -14.58
N ARG A 143 12.83 7.12 -13.77
CA ARG A 143 13.83 6.20 -13.22
C ARG A 143 13.19 5.21 -12.24
N TYR A 144 12.31 5.68 -11.36
CA TYR A 144 11.59 4.84 -10.41
C TYR A 144 10.66 3.84 -11.10
N VAL A 145 9.89 4.30 -12.09
CA VAL A 145 9.02 3.44 -12.90
C VAL A 145 9.82 2.38 -13.66
N ARG A 146 10.94 2.78 -14.29
CA ARG A 146 11.83 1.82 -14.97
C ARG A 146 12.50 0.84 -14.00
N LEU A 147 12.73 1.23 -12.75
CA LEU A 147 13.25 0.34 -11.72
C LEU A 147 12.20 -0.70 -11.35
N ALA A 148 10.97 -0.28 -11.04
CA ALA A 148 9.85 -1.18 -10.76
C ALA A 148 9.67 -2.20 -11.91
N ARG A 149 9.71 -1.74 -13.17
CA ARG A 149 9.64 -2.64 -14.34
C ARG A 149 10.74 -3.71 -14.35
N ARG A 150 11.99 -3.33 -14.07
CA ARG A 150 13.12 -4.27 -14.07
C ARG A 150 13.04 -5.28 -12.93
N LEU A 151 12.47 -4.86 -11.81
CA LEU A 151 12.24 -5.73 -10.66
C LEU A 151 10.99 -6.60 -10.82
N GLY A 152 10.18 -6.39 -11.88
CA GLY A 152 8.87 -7.03 -12.01
C GLY A 152 7.90 -6.62 -10.89
N GLY A 153 8.10 -5.42 -10.34
CA GLY A 153 7.38 -4.90 -9.19
C GLY A 153 6.31 -3.88 -9.54
N VAL A 154 5.88 -3.14 -8.51
CA VAL A 154 4.87 -2.09 -8.60
C VAL A 154 5.42 -0.74 -8.17
N VAL A 155 4.79 0.33 -8.64
CA VAL A 155 5.04 1.68 -8.12
C VAL A 155 3.88 2.07 -7.22
N TYR A 156 4.19 2.61 -6.04
CA TYR A 156 3.18 3.14 -5.15
C TYR A 156 3.42 4.63 -4.91
N VAL A 157 2.39 5.45 -5.14
CA VAL A 157 2.39 6.88 -4.84
C VAL A 157 1.60 7.14 -3.56
N GLU A 158 2.32 7.50 -2.49
CA GLU A 158 1.79 7.73 -1.15
C GLU A 158 1.51 9.22 -0.90
N GLY A 159 0.25 9.53 -0.59
CA GLY A 159 -0.19 10.87 -0.19
C GLY A 159 0.13 11.23 1.26
N GLY A 160 0.41 10.23 2.08
CA GLY A 160 0.64 10.32 3.51
C GLY A 160 -0.51 9.70 4.30
N SER A 161 -0.20 8.77 5.20
CA SER A 161 -1.21 8.18 6.09
C SER A 161 -1.77 9.26 7.04
N GLY A 162 -3.10 9.40 7.08
CA GLY A 162 -3.77 10.44 7.84
C GLY A 162 -3.57 11.86 7.31
N ALA A 163 -2.98 12.04 6.11
CA ALA A 163 -2.95 13.34 5.46
C ALA A 163 -4.38 13.82 5.22
N GLY A 164 -4.67 15.08 5.53
CA GLY A 164 -5.97 15.71 5.23
C GLY A 164 -6.20 15.94 3.73
N GLU A 165 -5.26 15.52 2.87
CA GLU A 165 -5.30 15.66 1.43
C GLU A 165 -4.97 14.33 0.76
N PRO A 166 -5.59 14.02 -0.40
CA PRO A 166 -5.26 12.85 -1.20
C PRO A 166 -3.82 12.93 -1.77
N PRO A 167 -3.36 11.85 -2.44
CA PRO A 167 -2.04 11.83 -3.07
C PRO A 167 -1.91 12.93 -4.12
N ASP A 168 -0.66 13.36 -4.36
CA ASP A 168 -0.36 14.36 -5.39
C ASP A 168 -0.75 13.81 -6.78
N LEU A 169 -1.86 14.32 -7.31
CA LEU A 169 -2.44 13.83 -8.56
C LEU A 169 -1.55 14.13 -9.77
N ASP A 170 -0.69 15.15 -9.73
CA ASP A 170 0.21 15.47 -10.83
C ASP A 170 1.40 14.52 -10.87
N VAL A 171 1.91 14.13 -9.70
CA VAL A 171 2.88 13.04 -9.58
C VAL A 171 2.26 11.73 -10.03
N LEU A 172 1.05 11.41 -9.58
CA LEU A 172 0.36 10.18 -9.96
C LEU A 172 0.12 10.10 -11.47
N ARG A 173 -0.39 11.17 -12.11
CA ARG A 173 -0.55 11.25 -13.58
C ARG A 173 0.77 11.05 -14.30
N SER A 174 1.84 11.66 -13.80
CA SER A 174 3.17 11.54 -14.39
C SER A 174 3.69 10.11 -14.31
N VAL A 175 3.50 9.43 -13.18
CA VAL A 175 3.88 8.04 -12.96
C VAL A 175 3.04 7.11 -13.84
N ALA A 176 1.72 7.26 -13.84
CA ALA A 176 0.80 6.46 -14.64
C ALA A 176 1.07 6.60 -16.15
N GLY A 177 1.29 7.81 -16.64
CA GLY A 177 1.56 8.08 -18.06
C GLY A 177 2.85 7.43 -18.59
N ILE A 178 3.80 7.06 -17.72
CA ILE A 178 5.06 6.42 -18.10
C ILE A 178 5.19 4.97 -17.58
N ALA A 179 4.14 4.47 -16.91
CA ALA A 179 4.09 3.17 -16.24
C ALA A 179 4.35 2.01 -17.20
N ALA A 180 3.88 2.11 -18.45
CA ALA A 180 4.06 1.13 -19.53
C ALA A 180 4.04 -0.33 -19.04
N GLY A 181 2.89 -0.74 -18.49
CA GLY A 181 2.63 -2.09 -17.98
C GLY A 181 3.06 -2.35 -16.54
N VAL A 182 3.71 -1.42 -15.86
CA VAL A 182 3.99 -1.50 -14.42
C VAL A 182 2.72 -1.10 -13.66
N PRO A 183 2.19 -1.92 -12.74
CA PRO A 183 1.04 -1.54 -11.93
C PRO A 183 1.34 -0.32 -11.06
N VAL A 184 0.40 0.62 -11.05
CA VAL A 184 0.48 1.85 -10.25
C VAL A 184 -0.56 1.80 -9.14
N VAL A 185 -0.09 1.77 -7.90
CA VAL A 185 -0.92 1.79 -6.69
C VAL A 185 -0.87 3.18 -6.06
N SER A 186 -1.95 3.63 -5.45
CA SER A 186 -1.94 4.88 -4.70
C SER A 186 -2.74 4.78 -3.41
N GLY A 187 -2.25 5.39 -2.34
CA GLY A 187 -2.92 5.45 -1.05
C GLY A 187 -2.47 6.64 -0.24
N GLY A 188 -3.09 6.83 0.92
CA GLY A 188 -2.90 8.00 1.78
C GLY A 188 -3.93 9.09 1.50
N GLY A 189 -4.68 9.50 2.52
CA GLY A 189 -5.64 10.62 2.44
C GLY A 189 -6.89 10.41 1.58
N ILE A 190 -7.12 9.21 1.03
CA ILE A 190 -8.35 8.89 0.29
C ILE A 190 -9.50 8.66 1.29
N ALA A 191 -10.36 9.66 1.45
CA ALA A 191 -11.41 9.67 2.47
C ALA A 191 -12.84 9.71 1.88
N SER A 192 -12.99 9.71 0.57
CA SER A 192 -14.31 9.75 -0.08
C SER A 192 -14.31 9.11 -1.46
N ALA A 193 -15.50 8.82 -1.99
CA ALA A 193 -15.66 8.37 -3.38
C ALA A 193 -15.22 9.43 -4.40
N VAL A 194 -15.24 10.72 -4.03
CA VAL A 194 -14.72 11.80 -4.88
C VAL A 194 -13.19 11.71 -4.97
N ASP A 195 -12.51 11.51 -3.85
CA ASP A 195 -11.04 11.32 -3.82
C ASP A 195 -10.66 10.07 -4.59
N ALA A 196 -11.33 8.94 -4.33
CA ALA A 196 -11.08 7.69 -5.04
C ALA A 196 -11.24 7.86 -6.56
N ARG A 197 -12.30 8.58 -7.01
CA ARG A 197 -12.51 8.89 -8.43
C ARG A 197 -11.37 9.72 -8.99
N ALA A 198 -10.90 10.73 -8.26
CA ALA A 198 -9.80 11.57 -8.70
C ALA A 198 -8.49 10.77 -8.85
N VAL A 199 -8.21 9.88 -7.90
CA VAL A 199 -7.03 9.00 -7.92
C VAL A 199 -7.09 7.98 -9.06
N PHE A 200 -8.21 7.30 -9.27
CA PHE A 200 -8.39 6.43 -10.43
C PHE A 200 -8.30 7.20 -11.76
N SER A 201 -8.89 8.39 -11.84
CA SER A 201 -8.84 9.24 -13.05
C SER A 201 -7.44 9.77 -13.33
N ALA A 202 -6.58 9.85 -12.32
CA ALA A 202 -5.16 10.17 -12.47
C ALA A 202 -4.33 8.98 -12.97
N GLY A 203 -4.92 7.79 -13.09
CA GLY A 203 -4.31 6.61 -13.70
C GLY A 203 -3.77 5.58 -12.70
N ALA A 204 -4.21 5.61 -11.43
CA ALA A 204 -3.95 4.49 -10.53
C ALA A 204 -4.70 3.23 -11.01
N ASP A 205 -4.00 2.09 -11.03
CA ASP A 205 -4.61 0.79 -11.25
C ASP A 205 -5.35 0.32 -9.99
N SER A 206 -4.76 0.54 -8.81
CA SER A 206 -5.35 0.15 -7.54
C SER A 206 -5.23 1.27 -6.52
N ILE A 207 -6.21 1.37 -5.62
CA ILE A 207 -6.14 2.29 -4.48
C ILE A 207 -6.11 1.53 -3.15
N VAL A 208 -5.49 2.15 -2.14
CA VAL A 208 -5.41 1.62 -0.78
C VAL A 208 -6.09 2.60 0.18
N ILE A 209 -7.04 2.11 0.98
CA ILE A 209 -7.74 2.88 2.00
C ILE A 209 -7.55 2.28 3.39
N GLY A 210 -7.06 3.08 4.34
CA GLY A 210 -6.85 2.67 5.74
C GLY A 210 -7.66 3.51 6.72
N THR A 211 -7.55 4.84 6.64
CA THR A 211 -8.17 5.77 7.61
C THR A 211 -9.69 5.63 7.72
N LEU A 212 -10.40 5.29 6.64
CA LEU A 212 -11.84 5.03 6.69
C LEU A 212 -12.19 3.76 7.47
N LEU A 213 -11.31 2.74 7.41
CA LEU A 213 -11.47 1.51 8.17
C LEU A 213 -11.24 1.78 9.66
N GLU A 214 -10.18 2.52 10.00
CA GLU A 214 -9.86 2.93 11.37
C GLU A 214 -11.00 3.72 12.03
N ARG A 215 -11.73 4.53 11.25
CA ARG A 215 -12.86 5.35 11.73
C ARG A 215 -14.21 4.63 11.68
N GLY A 216 -14.27 3.40 11.15
CA GLY A 216 -15.53 2.67 10.98
C GLY A 216 -16.50 3.31 9.98
N GLU A 217 -16.01 4.08 9.01
CA GLU A 217 -16.82 4.85 8.05
C GLU A 217 -17.38 3.98 6.92
N LYS A 218 -18.18 2.97 7.28
CA LYS A 218 -18.69 1.91 6.38
C LYS A 218 -19.43 2.45 5.15
N ILE A 219 -20.15 3.56 5.27
CA ILE A 219 -20.91 4.15 4.15
C ILE A 219 -19.93 4.67 3.09
N ALA A 220 -18.92 5.46 3.48
CA ALA A 220 -17.90 5.98 2.58
C ALA A 220 -17.13 4.86 1.87
N VAL A 221 -16.77 3.80 2.61
CA VAL A 221 -16.12 2.61 2.02
C VAL A 221 -17.02 1.95 0.97
N LYS A 222 -18.31 1.77 1.25
CA LYS A 222 -19.25 1.20 0.27
C LYS A 222 -19.38 2.06 -0.99
N GLU A 223 -19.34 3.38 -0.86
CA GLU A 223 -19.39 4.28 -2.03
C GLU A 223 -18.12 4.16 -2.89
N ILE A 224 -16.95 4.00 -2.27
CA ILE A 224 -15.69 3.76 -2.98
C ILE A 224 -15.70 2.40 -3.68
N LEU A 225 -16.16 1.35 -3.00
CA LEU A 225 -16.29 0.02 -3.61
C LEU A 225 -17.28 0.03 -4.77
N ALA A 226 -18.43 0.71 -4.64
CA ALA A 226 -19.39 0.82 -5.73
C ALA A 226 -18.90 1.68 -6.91
N LEU A 227 -17.90 2.55 -6.70
CA LEU A 227 -17.25 3.29 -7.77
C LEU A 227 -16.35 2.38 -8.60
N ARG A 228 -15.59 1.49 -7.95
CA ARG A 228 -14.72 0.50 -8.60
C ARG A 228 -15.44 -0.25 -9.71
N ASP A 229 -16.67 -0.70 -9.44
CA ASP A 229 -17.47 -1.50 -10.35
C ASP A 229 -18.04 -0.71 -11.55
N LYS A 230 -17.90 0.63 -11.55
CA LYS A 230 -18.45 1.55 -12.56
C LYS A 230 -17.39 2.23 -13.44
N LEU A 231 -16.11 2.09 -13.10
CA LEU A 231 -14.99 2.62 -13.86
C LEU A 231 -14.62 1.71 -15.02
#